data_AF-A0A1G8B2E7-F1
#
_entry.id   AF-A0A1G8B2E7-F1
#
_cell.length_a   1.000
_cell.length_b   1.000
_cell.length_c   1.000
_cell.angle_alpha   90.00
_cell.angle_beta   90.00
_cell.angle_gamma   90.00
#
_symmetry.space_group_name_H-M   'P 1'
#
loop_
_entity.id
_entity.type
_entity.pdbx_description
1 polymer ?
#
loop_
_entity_poly.entity_id
_entity_poly.type
_entity_poly.pdbx_seq_one_letter_code
_entity_poly.pdbx_strand_id
1 'polypeptide(L)'
;MSDSRAATTRLRAELAGLGVTSAYEIGDDATLSVWIGLVVRFRDGFYRWQEGAVKQRHLGTDPVGCAIRVARRYAELQADVPPWWEDLVNVLRGDVANDNP
;
A
#
# COMPACT_ATOMS: atom_id res chain seq x y z
N MET A 1 2.14 -20.54 9.52
CA MET A 1 1.95 -19.22 8.86
C MET A 1 1.55 -18.24 9.95
N SER A 2 2.18 -17.06 10.04
CA SER A 2 1.79 -16.07 11.05
C SER A 2 0.41 -15.50 10.72
N ASP A 3 -0.39 -15.17 11.73
CA ASP A 3 -1.70 -14.53 11.54
C ASP A 3 -1.60 -13.22 10.77
N SER A 4 -0.45 -12.54 10.91
CA SER A 4 -0.14 -11.31 10.17
C SER A 4 -0.01 -11.57 8.67
N ARG A 5 0.74 -12.61 8.26
CA ARG A 5 0.88 -12.96 6.85
C ARG A 5 -0.46 -13.32 6.22
N ALA A 6 -1.30 -14.06 6.96
CA ALA A 6 -2.63 -14.42 6.47
C ALA A 6 -3.51 -13.18 6.29
N ALA A 7 -3.47 -12.23 7.23
CA ALA A 7 -4.22 -10.98 7.15
C ALA A 7 -3.75 -10.08 6.00
N THR A 8 -2.43 -9.90 5.82
CA THR A 8 -1.88 -9.09 4.72
C THR A 8 -2.16 -9.72 3.35
N THR A 9 -2.06 -11.05 3.24
CA THR A 9 -2.39 -11.78 2.00
C THR A 9 -3.86 -11.59 1.62
N ARG A 10 -4.78 -11.70 2.59
CA ARG A 10 -6.22 -11.46 2.36
C ARG A 10 -6.48 -10.03 1.95
N LEU A 11 -5.95 -9.05 2.69
CA LEU A 11 -6.11 -7.64 2.36
C LEU A 11 -5.60 -7.33 0.95
N ARG A 12 -4.45 -7.89 0.55
CA ARG A 12 -3.90 -7.74 -0.80
C ARG A 12 -4.83 -8.29 -1.88
N ALA A 13 -5.43 -9.46 -1.64
CA ALA A 13 -6.39 -10.06 -2.56
C ALA A 13 -7.65 -9.20 -2.72
N GLU A 14 -8.20 -8.67 -1.62
CA GLU A 14 -9.35 -7.76 -1.66
C GLU A 14 -9.02 -6.46 -2.41
N LEU A 15 -7.84 -5.88 -2.17
CA LEU A 15 -7.36 -4.69 -2.88
C LEU A 15 -7.21 -4.94 -4.38
N ALA A 16 -6.67 -6.10 -4.78
CA ALA A 16 -6.58 -6.48 -6.18
C ALA A 16 -7.96 -6.63 -6.83
N GLY A 17 -8.95 -7.18 -6.09
CA GLY A 17 -10.35 -7.25 -6.53
C GLY A 17 -11.00 -5.87 -6.77
N LEU A 18 -10.49 -4.82 -6.11
CA LEU A 18 -10.90 -3.43 -6.30
C LEU A 18 -10.05 -2.66 -7.33
N GLY A 19 -9.14 -3.35 -8.05
CA GLY A 19 -8.28 -2.75 -9.07
C GLY A 19 -6.96 -2.16 -8.54
N VAL A 20 -6.67 -2.29 -7.24
CA VAL A 20 -5.39 -1.83 -6.65
C VAL A 20 -4.36 -2.94 -6.77
N THR A 21 -3.73 -3.04 -7.94
CA THR A 21 -2.79 -4.12 -8.29
C THR A 21 -1.33 -3.84 -7.92
N SER A 22 -1.02 -2.59 -7.58
CA SER A 22 0.32 -2.13 -7.20
C SER A 22 0.73 -2.51 -5.77
N ALA A 23 -0.20 -3.05 -4.96
CA ALA A 23 0.07 -3.38 -3.57
C ALA A 23 1.04 -4.58 -3.43
N TYR A 24 2.08 -4.41 -2.61
CA TYR A 24 3.09 -5.44 -2.33
C TYR A 24 3.50 -5.47 -0.85
N GLU A 25 4.00 -6.62 -0.41
CA GLU A 25 4.46 -6.82 0.97
C GLU A 25 5.92 -6.39 1.15
N ILE A 26 6.27 -5.79 2.30
CA ILE A 26 7.64 -5.32 2.59
C ILE A 26 8.52 -6.41 3.26
N GLY A 27 8.07 -7.67 3.31
CA GLY A 27 8.86 -8.81 3.77
C GLY A 27 8.92 -9.02 5.29
N ASP A 28 8.17 -8.22 6.06
CA ASP A 28 7.99 -8.37 7.50
C ASP A 28 6.74 -9.18 7.89
N ASP A 29 6.08 -9.83 6.91
CA ASP A 29 4.84 -10.59 7.04
C ASP A 29 3.64 -9.77 7.55
N ALA A 30 3.77 -8.45 7.74
CA ALA A 30 2.77 -7.64 8.44
C ALA A 30 2.45 -6.32 7.72
N THR A 31 3.28 -5.90 6.78
CA THR A 31 3.20 -4.58 6.15
C THR A 31 2.98 -4.69 4.65
N LEU A 32 1.93 -4.02 4.17
CA LEU A 32 1.57 -3.88 2.77
C LEU A 32 1.79 -2.42 2.32
N SER A 33 2.71 -2.22 1.38
CA SER A 33 2.87 -0.95 0.65
C SER A 33 1.82 -0.90 -0.45
N VAL A 34 0.98 0.13 -0.46
CA VAL A 34 -0.11 0.28 -1.45
C VAL A 34 0.19 1.43 -2.41
N TRP A 35 0.72 2.55 -1.91
CA TRP A 35 1.13 3.72 -2.69
C TRP A 35 2.17 4.55 -1.94
N ILE A 36 2.70 5.55 -2.66
CA ILE A 36 3.17 6.85 -2.15
C ILE A 36 2.68 7.24 -0.75
N GLY A 37 3.30 6.81 0.35
CA GLY A 37 2.86 7.21 1.70
C GLY A 37 1.55 6.57 2.17
N LEU A 38 1.04 5.54 1.48
CA LEU A 38 -0.07 4.72 1.92
C LEU A 38 0.44 3.30 2.21
N VAL A 39 0.77 3.07 3.48
CA VAL A 39 1.32 1.81 3.98
C VAL A 39 0.39 1.27 5.07
N VAL A 40 -0.09 0.04 4.89
CA VAL A 40 -1.00 -0.64 5.82
C VAL A 40 -0.24 -1.71 6.57
N ARG A 41 -0.26 -1.64 7.90
CA ARG A 41 0.34 -2.64 8.78
C ARG A 41 -0.73 -3.39 9.56
N PHE A 42 -0.61 -4.70 9.63
CA PHE A 42 -1.40 -5.55 10.51
C PHE A 42 -0.70 -5.69 11.86
N ARG A 43 -1.40 -5.32 12.95
CA ARG A 43 -0.87 -5.45 14.32
C ARG A 43 -1.99 -5.52 15.35
N ASP A 44 -1.85 -6.45 16.29
CA ASP A 44 -2.78 -6.71 17.40
C ASP A 44 -4.24 -6.92 16.93
N GLY A 45 -4.44 -7.58 15.80
CA GLY A 45 -5.78 -7.83 15.24
C GLY A 45 -6.40 -6.65 14.48
N PHE A 46 -5.61 -5.62 14.15
CA PHE A 46 -6.07 -4.45 13.39
C PHE A 46 -5.18 -4.16 12.19
N TYR A 47 -5.79 -3.72 11.10
CA TYR A 47 -5.10 -2.98 10.03
C TYR A 47 -4.92 -1.53 10.48
N ARG A 48 -3.73 -0.96 10.25
CA ARG A 48 -3.37 0.40 10.66
C ARG A 48 -2.63 1.12 9.54
N TRP A 49 -2.95 2.38 9.30
CA TRP A 49 -2.23 3.24 8.36
C TRP A 49 -2.34 4.70 8.82
N GLN A 50 -1.73 5.61 8.06
CA GLN A 50 -1.80 7.04 8.33
C GLN A 50 -2.33 7.79 7.10
N GLU A 51 -3.11 8.83 7.37
CA GLU A 51 -3.62 9.79 6.38
C GLU A 51 -3.17 11.17 6.85
N GLY A 52 -2.02 11.63 6.35
CA GLY A 52 -1.34 12.79 6.93
C GLY A 52 -0.96 12.53 8.39
N ALA A 53 -1.39 13.40 9.30
CA ALA A 53 -1.15 13.26 10.75
C ALA A 53 -2.13 12.31 11.45
N VAL A 54 -3.18 11.84 10.76
CA VAL A 54 -4.26 11.06 11.37
C VAL A 54 -3.95 9.57 11.26
N LYS A 55 -3.95 8.88 12.41
CA LYS A 55 -3.80 7.43 12.47
C LYS A 55 -5.15 6.77 12.24
N GLN A 56 -5.22 5.94 11.21
CA GLN A 56 -6.38 5.13 10.90
C GLN A 56 -6.21 3.71 11.45
N ARG A 57 -7.33 3.10 11.86
CA ARG A 57 -7.39 1.67 12.15
C ARG A 57 -8.64 1.05 11.54
N HIS A 58 -8.57 -0.24 11.28
CA HIS A 58 -9.71 -1.07 10.88
C HIS A 58 -9.58 -2.48 11.48
N LEU A 59 -10.70 -3.14 11.74
CA LEU A 59 -10.72 -4.47 12.34
C LEU A 59 -10.10 -5.50 11.41
N GLY A 60 -9.25 -6.37 11.96
CA GLY A 60 -8.59 -7.44 11.21
C GLY A 60 -9.54 -8.49 10.65
N THR A 61 -10.70 -8.64 11.30
CA THR A 61 -11.77 -9.57 10.92
C THR A 61 -12.59 -9.10 9.72
N ASP A 62 -12.42 -7.85 9.29
CA ASP A 62 -13.10 -7.27 8.12
C ASP A 62 -12.06 -6.78 7.08
N PRO A 63 -11.39 -7.69 6.35
CA PRO A 63 -10.45 -7.31 5.31
C PRO A 63 -11.11 -6.57 4.14
N VAL A 64 -12.38 -6.86 3.83
CA VAL A 64 -13.12 -6.23 2.73
C VAL A 64 -13.38 -4.76 3.04
N GLY A 65 -13.93 -4.46 4.23
CA GLY A 65 -14.13 -3.09 4.68
C GLY A 65 -12.83 -2.30 4.76
N CYS A 66 -11.73 -2.94 5.18
CA CYS A 66 -10.41 -2.32 5.13
C CYS A 66 -9.98 -1.99 3.70
N ALA A 67 -10.12 -2.94 2.76
CA ALA A 67 -9.74 -2.77 1.37
C ALA A 67 -10.50 -1.62 0.70
N ILE A 68 -11.80 -1.50 0.94
CA ILE A 68 -12.62 -0.40 0.40
C ILE A 68 -12.08 0.97 0.87
N ARG A 69 -11.76 1.09 2.16
CA ARG A 69 -11.23 2.36 2.72
C ARG A 69 -9.86 2.70 2.13
N VAL A 70 -8.98 1.70 2.04
CA VAL A 70 -7.63 1.86 1.51
C VAL A 70 -7.68 2.15 -0.01
N ALA A 71 -8.53 1.48 -0.77
CA ALA A 71 -8.71 1.71 -2.20
C ALA A 71 -9.29 3.10 -2.50
N ARG A 72 -10.24 3.57 -1.68
CA ARG A 72 -10.71 4.95 -1.76
C ARG A 72 -9.56 5.93 -1.54
N ARG A 73 -8.76 5.73 -0.49
CA ARG A 73 -7.63 6.62 -0.21
C ARG A 73 -6.57 6.57 -1.32
N TYR A 74 -6.33 5.40 -1.89
CA TYR A 74 -5.48 5.22 -3.06
C TYR A 74 -5.96 6.05 -4.24
N ALA A 75 -7.25 6.01 -4.57
CA ALA A 75 -7.82 6.81 -5.66
C ALA A 75 -7.68 8.31 -5.41
N GLU A 76 -7.90 8.76 -4.17
CA GLU A 76 -7.68 10.17 -3.78
C GLU A 76 -6.22 10.60 -3.99
N LEU A 77 -5.25 9.75 -3.61
CA LEU A 77 -3.82 10.02 -3.80
C LEU A 77 -3.38 9.98 -5.26
N GLN A 78 -4.02 9.14 -6.09
CA GLN A 78 -3.77 9.10 -7.53
C GLN A 78 -4.37 10.30 -8.29
N ALA A 79 -5.42 10.92 -7.76
CA ALA A 79 -6.00 12.11 -8.37
C ALA A 79 -5.16 13.37 -8.09
N ASP A 80 -4.38 13.38 -7.00
CA ASP A 80 -3.53 14.49 -6.56
C ASP A 80 -2.07 14.04 -6.42
N VAL A 81 -1.51 13.57 -7.53
CA VAL A 81 -0.12 13.12 -7.58
C VAL A 81 0.81 14.33 -7.50
N PRO A 82 1.78 14.35 -6.56
CA PRO A 82 2.70 15.47 -6.45
C PRO A 82 3.54 15.65 -7.73
N PRO A 83 3.82 16.89 -8.18
CA PRO A 83 4.57 17.11 -9.42
C PRO A 83 5.96 16.47 -9.44
N TRP A 84 6.64 16.39 -8.29
CA TRP A 84 7.95 15.74 -8.14
C TRP A 84 7.90 14.22 -8.33
N TRP A 85 6.70 13.62 -8.34
CA TRP A 85 6.52 12.18 -8.53
C TRP A 85 6.97 11.73 -9.91
N GLU A 86 6.61 12.49 -10.95
CA GLU A 86 7.00 12.17 -12.32
C GLU A 86 8.52 12.28 -12.50
N ASP A 87 9.13 13.31 -11.91
CA ASP A 87 10.59 13.47 -11.89
C ASP A 87 11.29 12.29 -11.21
N LEU A 88 10.80 11.86 -10.04
CA LEU A 88 11.34 10.69 -9.35
C LEU A 88 11.18 9.41 -10.17
N VAL A 89 10.01 9.20 -10.78
CA VAL A 89 9.76 8.04 -11.65
C VAL A 89 10.68 8.05 -12.86
N ASN A 90 10.92 9.22 -13.45
CA ASN A 90 11.83 9.38 -14.58
C ASN A 90 13.28 9.10 -14.18
N VAL A 91 13.73 9.57 -13.01
CA VAL A 91 15.05 9.23 -12.45
C VAL A 91 15.19 7.73 -12.23
N LEU A 92 14.20 7.10 -11.56
CA LEU A 92 14.22 5.66 -11.30
C LEU A 92 14.15 4.81 -12.56
N ARG A 93 13.51 5.30 -13.64
CA ARG A 93 13.50 4.65 -14.96
C ARG A 93 14.78 4.93 -15.77
N GLY A 94 15.44 6.07 -15.51
CA GLY A 94 16.59 6.58 -16.25
C GLY A 94 17.95 5.97 -15.87
N ASP A 95 18.10 5.41 -14.68
CA ASP A 95 19.31 4.65 -14.28
C ASP A 95 19.38 3.22 -14.87
N VAL A 96 18.44 2.85 -15.74
CA VAL A 96 18.50 1.59 -16.52
C VAL A 96 19.16 1.80 -17.90
N ALA A 97 19.58 3.02 -18.25
CA ALA A 97 20.26 3.32 -19.50
C ALA A 97 21.66 3.92 -19.27
N ASN A 98 22.69 3.12 -19.58
CA ASN A 98 24.10 3.49 -19.79
C ASN A 98 24.89 4.03 -18.59
N ASP A 99 25.67 3.15 -17.97
CA ASP A 99 27.13 3.09 -18.21
C ASP A 99 27.76 2.14 -17.19
N ASN A 100 28.04 0.91 -17.62
CA ASN A 100 29.05 0.08 -16.98
C ASN A 100 30.15 -0.15 -18.03
N PRO A 101 31.33 0.50 -17.92
CA PRO A 101 32.47 0.12 -18.74
C PRO A 101 32.96 -1.30 -18.42
#